data_AF-A0A7X9FN72-F1
#
_entry.id   AF-A0A7X9FN72-F1
#
_cell.length_a   1.000
_cell.length_b   1.000
_cell.length_c   1.000
_cell.angle_alpha   90.00
_cell.angle_beta   90.00
_cell.angle_gamma   90.00
#
_symmetry.space_group_name_H-M   'P 1'
#
loop_
_entity.id
_entity.type
_entity.pdbx_description
1 polymer ?
#
loop_
_entity_poly.entity_id
_entity_poly.type
_entity_poly.pdbx_seq_one_letter_code
_entity_poly.pdbx_strand_id
1 'polypeptide(L)' 'NNNTVELSRFIEVIEENLGKTAKKDYLPLQPGDVPMTHADVDDLIRDVGFKPATSIETGIAAFLDWYRGYFKV' A
#
# COMPACT_ATOMS: atom_id res chain seq x y z
N ASN A 1 4.60 -8.99 7.23
CA ASN A 1 3.33 -8.39 6.79
C ASN A 1 2.75 -9.36 5.76
N ASN A 2 1.85 -10.26 6.16
CA ASN A 2 1.21 -11.27 5.28
C ASN A 2 -0.31 -11.06 5.22
N ASN A 3 -0.74 -9.81 5.44
CA ASN A 3 -2.14 -9.44 5.41
C ASN A 3 -2.40 -8.79 4.06
N THR A 4 -3.21 -9.45 3.23
CA THR A 4 -3.75 -8.84 2.01
C THR A 4 -4.49 -7.56 2.40
N VAL A 5 -4.07 -6.43 1.86
CA VAL A 5 -4.77 -5.17 2.07
C VAL A 5 -5.49 -4.81 0.79
N GLU A 6 -6.78 -4.55 0.94
CA GLU A 6 -7.64 -4.10 -0.14
C GLU A 6 -7.13 -2.78 -0.72
N LEU A 7 -7.17 -2.66 -2.05
CA LEU A 7 -6.81 -1.42 -2.74
C LEU A 7 -7.66 -0.22 -2.24
N SER A 8 -8.90 -0.47 -1.83
CA SER A 8 -9.77 0.55 -1.22
C SER A 8 -9.16 1.15 0.04
N ARG A 9 -8.65 0.32 0.96
CA ARG A 9 -8.02 0.77 2.21
C ARG A 9 -6.75 1.57 1.92
N PHE A 10 -5.98 1.16 0.92
CA PHE A 10 -4.80 1.90 0.50
C PHE A 10 -5.16 3.33 0.04
N ILE A 11 -6.21 3.48 -0.76
CA ILE A 11 -6.70 4.80 -1.22
C ILE A 11 -7.21 5.64 -0.05
N GLU A 12 -8.00 5.05 0.85
CA GLU A 12 -8.54 5.75 2.04
C GLU A 12 -7.44 6.35 2.91
N VAL A 13 -6.38 5.60 3.19
CA VAL A 13 -5.25 6.08 4.00
C VAL A 13 -4.56 7.29 3.33
N ILE A 14 -4.46 7.31 1.99
CA ILE A 14 -3.94 8.48 1.26
C ILE A 14 -4.89 9.67 1.41
N GLU A 15 -6.20 9.45 1.24
CA GLU A 15 -7.22 10.50 1.38
C GLU A 15 -7.19 11.13 2.77
N GLU A 16 -7.08 10.32 3.82
CA GLU A 16 -6.93 10.73 5.22
C GLU A 16 -5.67 11.58 5.44
N ASN A 17 -4.51 11.14 4.94
CA ASN A 17 -3.23 11.85 5.10
C ASN A 17 -3.17 13.16 4.28
N LEU A 18 -3.88 13.23 3.16
CA LEU A 18 -3.94 14.42 2.31
C LEU A 18 -5.08 15.37 2.67
N GLY A 19 -6.05 14.92 3.49
CA GLY A 19 -7.27 15.66 3.80
C GLY A 19 -8.13 15.93 2.55
N LYS A 20 -8.04 15.06 1.53
CA LYS A 20 -8.68 15.24 0.23
C LYS A 20 -9.22 13.91 -0.28
N THR A 21 -10.49 13.90 -0.68
CA THR A 21 -11.11 12.74 -1.33
C THR A 21 -10.70 12.67 -2.80
N ALA A 22 -10.25 11.50 -3.23
CA ALA A 22 -9.95 11.21 -4.62
C ALA A 22 -11.25 11.05 -5.41
N LYS A 23 -11.27 11.57 -6.64
CA LYS A 23 -12.32 11.23 -7.59
C LYS A 23 -11.99 9.85 -8.17
N LYS A 24 -12.72 8.82 -7.72
CA LYS A 24 -12.50 7.42 -8.09
C LYS A 24 -13.29 7.11 -9.36
N ASP A 25 -12.59 6.89 -10.47
CA ASP A 25 -13.18 6.38 -11.71
C ASP A 25 -12.92 4.85 -11.78
N TYR A 26 -13.98 4.06 -11.58
CA TYR A 26 -13.90 2.61 -11.61
C TYR A 26 -13.84 2.11 -13.04
N LEU A 27 -12.68 1.59 -13.43
CA LEU A 27 -12.45 1.00 -14.75
C LEU A 27 -12.67 -0.53 -14.70
N PRO A 28 -13.00 -1.16 -15.84
CA PRO A 28 -12.96 -2.62 -15.94
C PRO A 28 -11.55 -3.13 -15.64
N LEU A 29 -11.46 -4.40 -15.23
CA LEU A 29 -10.20 -5.08 -14.93
C LEU A 29 -9.22 -4.91 -16.11
N GLN A 30 -8.00 -4.43 -15.84
CA GLN A 30 -7.04 -4.19 -16.90
C GLN A 30 -6.41 -5.52 -17.36
N PRO A 31 -6.00 -5.64 -18.63
CA PRO A 31 -5.28 -6.82 -19.09
C PRO A 31 -3.97 -6.97 -18.30
N GLY A 32 -3.85 -8.05 -17.52
CA GLY A 32 -2.68 -8.31 -16.67
C GLY A 32 -2.93 -8.15 -15.17
N ASP A 33 -4.08 -7.57 -14.77
CA ASP A 33 -4.52 -7.59 -13.38
C ASP A 33 -4.90 -9.02 -12.97
N VAL A 34 -4.44 -9.41 -11.79
CA VAL A 34 -4.75 -10.69 -11.15
C VAL A 34 -5.67 -10.41 -9.97
N PRO A 35 -6.86 -11.05 -9.86
CA PRO A 35 -7.88 -10.69 -8.88
C PRO A 35 -7.42 -10.73 -7.42
N MET A 36 -6.44 -11.57 -7.11
CA MET A 36 -5.80 -11.66 -5.81
C MET A 36 -4.42 -12.30 -5.97
N THR A 37 -3.38 -11.62 -5.53
CA THR A 37 -2.05 -12.21 -5.35
C THR A 37 -1.56 -11.92 -3.96
N HIS A 38 -1.23 -12.97 -3.21
CA HIS A 38 -0.45 -12.87 -2.00
C HIS A 38 0.88 -13.59 -2.25
N ALA A 39 1.97 -13.03 -1.76
CA ALA A 39 3.22 -13.75 -1.67
C ALA A 39 3.18 -14.52 -0.34
N ASP A 40 3.14 -15.85 -0.40
CA ASP A 40 3.47 -16.66 0.76
C ASP A 40 4.96 -16.46 1.07
N VAL A 41 5.24 -15.89 2.24
CA VAL A 41 6.58 -15.52 2.69
C VAL A 41 6.99 -16.30 3.93
N ASP A 42 6.23 -17.34 4.31
CA ASP A 42 6.46 -18.09 5.55
C ASP A 42 7.82 -18.81 5.53
N ASP A 43 8.21 -19.38 4.38
CA ASP A 43 9.53 -20.00 4.19
C ASP A 43 10.67 -18.98 4.31
N LEU A 44 10.51 -17.79 3.71
CA LEU A 44 11.51 -16.73 3.81
C LEU A 44 11.65 -16.23 5.24
N ILE A 45 10.54 -16.01 5.95
CA ILE A 45 10.56 -15.54 7.34
C ILE A 45 11.30 -16.53 8.25
N ARG A 46 11.11 -17.84 8.04
CA ARG A 46 11.82 -18.90 8.79
C ARG A 46 13.32 -18.83 8.56
N ASP A 47 13.75 -18.59 7.33
CA ASP A 47 15.16 -18.71 6.93
C ASP A 47 16.00 -17.45 7.24
N VAL A 48 15.40 -16.24 7.22
CA VAL A 48 16.10 -14.97 7.52
C VAL A 48 15.69 -14.29 8.83
N GLY A 49 14.63 -14.76 9.50
CA GLY A 49 14.17 -14.18 10.78
C GLY A 49 13.63 -12.75 10.68
N PHE A 50 13.49 -12.20 9.48
CA PHE A 50 13.02 -10.84 9.22
C PHE A 50 11.53 -10.86 8.86
N LYS A 51 10.72 -10.16 9.65
CA LYS A 51 9.29 -9.95 9.38
C LYS A 51 9.02 -8.45 9.21
N PRO A 52 8.64 -7.97 8.02
CA PRO A 52 8.24 -6.58 7.87
C PRO A 52 7.03 -6.30 8.76
N ALA A 53 7.16 -5.32 9.66
CA ALA A 53 6.16 -4.94 10.66
C ALA A 53 5.55 -3.55 10.41
N THR A 54 6.01 -2.83 9.37
CA THR A 54 5.47 -1.53 8.99
C THR A 54 4.02 -1.70 8.51
N SER A 55 3.10 -1.00 9.18
CA SER A 55 1.71 -0.91 8.71
C SER A 55 1.61 -0.04 7.46
N ILE A 56 0.50 -0.16 6.74
CA ILE A 56 0.26 0.66 5.55
C ILE A 56 0.09 2.13 5.93
N GLU A 57 -0.53 2.41 7.07
CA GLU A 57 -0.66 3.75 7.63
C GLU A 57 0.71 4.40 7.83
N THR A 58 1.67 3.70 8.45
CA THR A 58 3.03 4.20 8.63
C THR A 58 3.78 4.33 7.31
N GLY A 59 3.64 3.34 6.41
CA GLY A 59 4.32 3.35 5.12
C GLY A 59 3.88 4.48 4.20
N ILE A 60 2.57 4.71 4.10
CA ILE A 60 2.00 5.78 3.27
C ILE A 60 2.37 7.16 3.83
N ALA A 61 2.27 7.37 5.14
CA ALA A 61 2.67 8.64 5.76
C ALA A 61 4.14 8.97 5.44
N ALA A 62 5.06 8.03 5.66
CA ALA A 62 6.47 8.20 5.35
C ALA A 62 6.73 8.47 3.86
N PHE A 63 6.01 7.79 2.97
CA PHE A 63 6.10 8.02 1.53
C PHE A 63 5.64 9.43 1.14
N LEU A 64 4.51 9.89 1.68
CA LEU A 64 3.98 11.23 1.40
C LEU A 64 4.92 12.33 1.90
N ASP A 65 5.53 12.16 3.08
CA ASP A 65 6.53 13.09 3.61
C ASP A 65 7.76 13.16 2.70
N TRP A 66 8.27 12.01 2.25
CA TRP A 66 9.36 11.95 1.28
C TRP A 66 8.98 12.63 -0.04
N TYR A 67 7.79 12.33 -0.58
CA TYR A 67 7.31 12.87 -1.85
C TYR A 67 7.19 14.40 -1.80
N ARG A 68 6.55 14.94 -0.76
CA ARG A 68 6.41 16.39 -0.55
C ARG A 68 7.78 17.07 -0.36
N GLY A 69 8.67 16.45 0.42
CA GLY A 69 10.03 16.97 0.62
C GLY A 69 10.84 17.00 -0.68
N TYR A 70 10.72 15.96 -1.51
CA TYR A 70 11.45 15.82 -2.76
C TYR A 70 10.92 16.78 -3.85
N PHE A 71 9.60 16.84 -4.04
CA PHE A 71 8.96 17.67 -5.07
C PHE A 71 8.64 19.11 -4.61
N LYS A 72 8.80 19.41 -3.32
CA LYS A 72 8.52 20.73 -2.70
C LYS A 72 7.08 21.20 -2.93
N VAL A 73 6.13 20.31 -2.66
CA VAL A 73 4.67 20.50 -2.82
C VAL A 73 3.92 20.41 -1.51
#